data_AF-A0A7S3K3L8-F1
#
_entry.id   AF-A0A7S3K3L8-F1
#
_cell.length_a   1.000
_cell.length_b   1.000
_cell.length_c   1.000
_cell.angle_alpha   90.00
_cell.angle_beta   90.00
_cell.angle_gamma   90.00
#
_symmetry.space_group_name_H-M   'P 1'
#
loop_
_entity.id
_entity.type
_entity.pdbx_description
1 polymer ?
#
loop_
_entity_poly.entity_id
_entity_poly.type
_entity_poly.pdbx_seq_one_letter_code
_entity_poly.pdbx_strand_id
1 'polypeptide(L)'
;MIFILVCLLLLPSFDMVKGAKSRRAKFDEETGAPLNDAARAILVRHRHDADAVASSGSREDVVAVFDRLPEIDIAEGVWKYVLLEIEVDGRRRHIVRALSGLHYHAEIYELTAAQLRPLGIKCRVVGGGRINKNSSTKTIDVYGYSKTFGRAPGCNQHAADIIRHSIPSDFDVSWSDAGY
;
A
#
# COMPACT_ATOMS: atom_id res chain seq x y z
N MET A 1 -67.93 -9.47 31.86
CA MET A 1 -66.46 -9.45 32.00
C MET A 1 -65.89 -8.52 30.95
N ILE A 2 -65.06 -7.60 31.41
CA ILE A 2 -64.38 -6.49 30.73
C ILE A 2 -63.69 -6.94 29.43
N PHE A 3 -63.71 -6.13 28.37
CA PHE A 3 -62.50 -5.67 27.67
C PHE A 3 -62.82 -4.54 26.68
N ILE A 4 -62.40 -3.33 27.06
CA ILE A 4 -62.16 -2.19 26.17
C ILE A 4 -60.85 -2.48 25.43
N LEU A 5 -60.83 -2.35 24.10
CA LEU A 5 -59.57 -2.09 23.39
C LEU A 5 -59.80 -1.07 22.28
N VAL A 6 -59.58 0.19 22.67
CA VAL A 6 -59.13 1.30 21.84
C VAL A 6 -57.72 0.98 21.34
N CYS A 7 -57.42 1.16 20.05
CA CYS A 7 -56.36 2.07 19.59
C CYS A 7 -55.98 1.82 18.12
N LEU A 8 -56.15 2.89 17.34
CA LEU A 8 -55.10 3.54 16.56
C LEU A 8 -54.52 2.80 15.34
N LEU A 9 -55.02 3.24 14.18
CA LEU A 9 -54.30 3.41 12.91
C LEU A 9 -52.79 3.64 13.11
N LEU A 10 -51.94 2.97 12.32
CA LEU A 10 -50.68 3.52 11.79
C LEU A 10 -50.03 2.55 10.78
N LEU A 11 -50.18 2.94 9.49
CA LEU A 11 -49.28 2.85 8.32
C LEU A 11 -48.47 1.56 8.02
N PRO A 12 -48.35 1.20 6.72
CA PRO A 12 -47.45 0.14 6.29
C PRO A 12 -46.00 0.55 6.56
N SER A 13 -45.28 -0.32 7.28
CA SER A 13 -43.84 -0.17 7.50
C SER A 13 -43.13 -0.33 6.15
N PHE A 14 -42.69 0.80 5.62
CA PHE A 14 -41.85 0.91 4.44
C PHE A 14 -40.52 0.19 4.72
N ASP A 15 -40.25 -0.84 3.93
CA ASP A 15 -38.96 -1.52 3.89
C ASP A 15 -37.83 -0.50 3.72
N MET A 16 -36.98 -0.39 4.73
CA MET A 16 -35.69 0.27 4.60
C MET A 16 -34.61 -0.79 4.76
N VAL A 17 -34.46 -1.63 3.72
CA VAL A 17 -33.17 -2.22 3.38
C VAL A 17 -32.22 -1.04 3.20
N LYS A 18 -31.46 -0.72 4.24
CA LYS A 18 -30.30 0.17 4.13
C LYS A 18 -29.35 -0.53 3.18
N GLY A 19 -29.42 -0.12 1.90
CA GLY A 19 -28.50 -0.55 0.87
C GLY A 19 -27.09 -0.29 1.36
N ALA A 20 -26.44 -1.36 1.80
CA ALA A 20 -25.00 -1.37 1.93
C ALA A 20 -24.48 -1.03 0.54
N LYS A 21 -23.99 0.20 0.36
CA LYS A 21 -23.16 0.55 -0.80
C LYS A 21 -21.94 -0.35 -0.69
N SER A 22 -22.03 -1.54 -1.26
CA SER A 22 -20.91 -2.38 -1.63
C SER A 22 -19.99 -1.48 -2.44
N ARG A 23 -18.91 -1.00 -1.82
CA ARG A 23 -17.89 -0.25 -2.54
C ARG A 23 -17.28 -1.25 -3.50
N ARG A 24 -17.72 -1.22 -4.77
CA ARG A 24 -17.24 -2.10 -5.83
C ARG A 24 -15.71 -2.16 -5.75
N ALA A 25 -15.16 -3.36 -5.62
CA ALA A 25 -13.73 -3.57 -5.49
C ALA A 25 -13.01 -2.80 -6.62
N LYS A 26 -11.99 -2.03 -6.24
CA LYS A 26 -11.27 -1.18 -7.20
C LYS A 26 -10.25 -1.98 -8.01
N PHE A 27 -9.80 -3.11 -7.46
CA PHE A 27 -8.86 -4.00 -8.09
C PHE A 27 -9.23 -5.44 -7.76
N ASP A 28 -8.81 -6.33 -8.63
CA ASP A 28 -9.06 -7.76 -8.58
C ASP A 28 -8.29 -8.36 -7.40
N GLU A 29 -8.96 -9.17 -6.58
CA GLU A 29 -8.37 -9.66 -5.33
C GLU A 29 -7.33 -10.77 -5.55
N GLU A 30 -7.34 -11.42 -6.72
CA GLU A 30 -6.41 -12.49 -7.07
C GLU A 30 -5.22 -11.96 -7.89
N THR A 31 -5.50 -11.12 -8.89
CA THR A 31 -4.50 -10.63 -9.84
C THR A 31 -4.00 -9.21 -9.53
N GLY A 32 -4.72 -8.45 -8.70
CA GLY A 32 -4.45 -7.03 -8.47
C GLY A 32 -4.78 -6.12 -9.64
N ALA A 33 -5.39 -6.64 -10.71
CA ALA A 33 -5.72 -5.87 -11.90
C ALA A 33 -6.75 -4.77 -11.57
N PRO A 34 -6.61 -3.55 -12.12
CA PRO A 34 -7.60 -2.49 -11.90
C PRO A 34 -8.96 -2.89 -12.47
N LEU A 35 -9.99 -2.94 -11.61
CA LEU A 35 -11.36 -3.28 -11.97
C LEU A 35 -12.20 -2.06 -12.40
N ASN A 36 -11.62 -0.86 -12.37
CA ASN A 36 -12.29 0.35 -12.84
C ASN A 36 -11.31 1.38 -13.42
N ASP A 37 -11.89 2.36 -14.11
CA ASP A 37 -11.12 3.39 -14.80
C ASP A 37 -10.37 4.31 -13.85
N ALA A 38 -10.84 4.52 -12.62
CA ALA A 38 -10.10 5.29 -11.61
C ALA A 38 -8.84 4.55 -11.17
N ALA A 39 -8.93 3.24 -10.95
CA ALA A 39 -7.82 2.34 -10.63
C ALA A 39 -6.82 2.25 -11.79
N ARG A 40 -7.30 2.21 -13.03
CA ARG A 40 -6.46 2.26 -14.23
C ARG A 40 -5.80 3.63 -14.41
N ALA A 41 -6.52 4.71 -14.15
CA ALA A 41 -6.02 6.07 -14.26
C ALA A 41 -4.89 6.37 -13.26
N ILE A 42 -4.90 5.74 -12.07
CA ILE A 42 -3.77 5.79 -11.12
C ILE A 42 -2.51 5.23 -11.78
N LEU A 43 -2.60 4.04 -12.39
CA LEU A 43 -1.46 3.42 -13.10
C LEU A 43 -1.00 4.26 -14.32
N VAL A 44 -1.94 4.85 -15.06
CA VAL A 44 -1.64 5.65 -16.26
C VAL A 44 -1.03 7.01 -15.92
N ARG A 45 -1.53 7.72 -14.89
CA ARG A 45 -0.97 9.01 -14.45
C ARG A 45 0.49 8.88 -14.04
N HIS A 46 0.86 7.78 -13.38
CA HIS A 46 2.24 7.57 -12.94
C HIS A 46 3.22 7.36 -14.10
N ARG A 47 2.75 6.86 -15.26
CA ARG A 47 3.58 6.77 -16.46
C ARG A 47 3.95 8.14 -17.00
N HIS A 48 3.04 9.11 -16.92
CA HIS A 48 3.25 10.47 -17.45
C HIS A 48 4.02 11.39 -16.49
N ASP A 49 3.79 11.29 -15.18
CA ASP A 49 4.51 12.12 -14.18
C ASP A 49 6.01 11.80 -14.13
N ALA A 50 6.40 10.57 -14.47
CA ALA A 50 7.80 10.13 -14.55
C ALA A 50 8.60 10.81 -15.68
N ASP A 51 7.93 11.38 -16.69
CA ASP A 51 8.59 12.01 -17.84
C ASP A 51 8.58 13.55 -17.75
N ALA A 52 7.80 14.15 -16.84
CA ALA A 52 7.55 15.59 -16.80
C ALA A 52 8.41 16.37 -15.79
N VAL A 53 8.98 15.75 -14.76
CA VAL A 53 9.71 16.46 -13.70
C VAL A 53 11.22 16.30 -13.87
N ALA A 54 11.77 17.12 -14.76
CA ALA A 54 13.19 17.44 -14.79
C ALA A 54 13.38 18.88 -14.26
N SER A 55 14.34 19.03 -13.33
CA SER A 55 15.04 20.25 -12.90
C SER A 55 14.60 20.98 -11.60
N SER A 56 15.51 20.94 -10.62
CA SER A 56 15.94 22.10 -9.80
C SER A 56 17.21 21.83 -8.97
N GLY A 57 17.56 20.56 -8.69
CA GLY A 57 18.82 20.17 -8.01
C GLY A 57 19.96 19.80 -8.96
N SER A 58 21.21 19.90 -8.51
CA SER A 58 22.35 19.37 -9.28
C SER A 58 22.24 17.84 -9.39
N ARG A 59 22.66 17.29 -10.52
CA ARG A 59 22.51 15.85 -10.83
C ARG A 59 23.25 14.99 -9.79
N GLU A 60 24.43 15.44 -9.36
CA GLU A 60 25.21 14.80 -8.31
C GLU A 60 24.46 14.76 -6.97
N ASP A 61 23.77 15.85 -6.60
CA ASP A 61 22.99 15.90 -5.35
C ASP A 61 21.83 14.91 -5.35
N VAL A 62 21.13 14.77 -6.48
CA VAL A 62 20.01 13.82 -6.59
C VAL A 62 20.49 12.38 -6.45
N VAL A 63 21.60 12.03 -7.12
CA VAL A 63 22.18 10.68 -7.03
C VAL A 63 22.66 10.40 -5.61
N ALA A 64 23.27 11.38 -4.93
CA ALA A 64 23.69 11.23 -3.54
C ALA A 64 22.50 11.02 -2.59
N VAL A 65 21.36 11.71 -2.82
CA VAL A 65 20.12 11.47 -2.06
C VAL A 65 19.58 10.07 -2.36
N PHE A 66 19.53 9.67 -3.64
CA PHE A 66 19.10 8.33 -4.05
C PHE A 66 19.89 7.23 -3.36
N ASP A 67 21.22 7.36 -3.25
CA ASP A 67 22.09 6.38 -2.60
C ASP A 67 21.89 6.32 -1.08
N ARG A 68 21.49 7.44 -0.45
CA ARG A 68 21.28 7.54 1.01
C ARG A 68 19.86 7.22 1.47
N LEU A 69 18.90 7.10 0.56
CA LEU A 69 17.52 6.77 0.93
C LEU A 69 17.50 5.42 1.70
N PRO A 70 16.80 5.32 2.83
CA PRO A 70 16.66 4.05 3.53
C PRO A 70 15.98 3.00 2.65
N GLU A 71 16.53 1.78 2.60
CA GLU A 71 15.89 0.66 1.90
C GLU A 71 14.56 0.30 2.54
N ILE A 72 14.47 0.37 3.87
CA ILE A 72 13.24 0.11 4.61
C ILE A 72 12.83 1.32 5.45
N ASP A 73 11.52 1.52 5.55
CA ASP A 73 10.88 2.34 6.58
C ASP A 73 9.62 1.59 7.03
N ILE A 74 9.75 0.86 8.14
CA ILE A 74 8.73 -0.06 8.66
C ILE A 74 8.40 0.26 10.12
N ALA A 75 7.16 0.66 10.34
CA ALA A 75 6.62 0.98 11.66
C ALA A 75 6.34 -0.29 12.49
N GLU A 76 6.40 -0.13 13.81
CA GLU A 76 6.01 -1.17 14.77
C GLU A 76 4.51 -1.50 14.66
N GLY A 77 4.15 -2.78 14.78
CA GLY A 77 2.79 -3.28 14.67
C GLY A 77 2.43 -3.80 13.28
N VAL A 78 1.13 -3.89 13.01
CA VAL A 78 0.59 -4.43 11.75
C VAL A 78 0.19 -3.31 10.81
N TRP A 79 0.91 -3.16 9.71
CA TRP A 79 0.67 -2.11 8.71
C TRP A 79 0.62 -2.66 7.29
N LYS A 80 -0.12 -1.96 6.42
CA LYS A 80 -0.01 -2.22 4.99
C LYS A 80 1.37 -1.79 4.51
N TYR A 81 1.92 -2.49 3.53
CA TYR A 81 3.21 -2.13 2.93
C TYR A 81 3.14 -2.10 1.41
N VAL A 82 3.98 -1.28 0.80
CA VAL A 82 4.26 -1.29 -0.64
C VAL A 82 5.73 -1.59 -0.89
N LEU A 83 6.00 -2.43 -1.88
CA LEU A 83 7.31 -2.62 -2.48
C LEU A 83 7.41 -1.69 -3.69
N LEU A 84 8.39 -0.80 -3.69
CA LEU A 84 8.57 0.20 -4.73
C LEU A 84 9.92 0.01 -5.42
N GLU A 85 9.93 0.14 -6.74
CA GLU A 85 11.15 0.35 -7.52
C GLU A 85 11.36 1.86 -7.66
N ILE A 86 12.54 2.33 -7.26
CA ILE A 86 12.97 3.71 -7.47
C ILE A 86 14.05 3.76 -8.54
N GLU A 87 14.02 4.80 -9.37
CA GLU A 87 14.99 5.00 -10.45
C GLU A 87 15.49 6.45 -10.50
N VAL A 88 16.80 6.62 -10.61
CA VAL A 88 17.44 7.87 -11.01
C VAL A 88 18.50 7.56 -12.07
N ASP A 89 18.49 8.26 -13.21
CA ASP A 89 19.52 8.13 -14.24
C ASP A 89 19.85 6.67 -14.66
N GLY A 90 18.82 5.83 -14.77
CA GLY A 90 18.96 4.41 -15.10
C GLY A 90 19.44 3.51 -13.96
N ARG A 91 19.84 4.06 -12.80
CA ARG A 91 20.11 3.31 -11.58
C ARG A 91 18.80 2.95 -10.91
N ARG A 92 18.59 1.67 -10.62
CA ARG A 92 17.36 1.14 -10.01
C ARG A 92 17.65 0.41 -8.72
N ARG A 93 16.75 0.53 -7.74
CA ARG A 93 16.70 -0.37 -6.58
C ARG A 93 15.31 -0.41 -5.99
N HIS A 94 15.12 -1.34 -5.06
CA HIS A 94 13.85 -1.52 -4.38
C HIS A 94 13.87 -0.95 -2.97
N ILE A 95 12.74 -0.39 -2.55
CA ILE A 95 12.51 0.09 -1.18
C ILE A 95 11.19 -0.45 -0.64
N VAL A 96 11.12 -0.66 0.66
CA VAL A 96 9.94 -1.16 1.39
C VAL A 96 9.42 -0.06 2.31
N ARG A 97 8.12 0.22 2.24
CA ARG A 97 7.45 1.22 3.08
C ARG A 97 6.22 0.62 3.75
N ALA A 98 6.19 0.65 5.08
CA ALA A 98 5.04 0.27 5.92
C ALA A 98 4.88 1.28 7.05
N LEU A 99 4.07 2.32 6.83
CA LEU A 99 4.03 3.50 7.68
C LEU A 99 2.84 3.46 8.66
N SER A 100 3.06 3.90 9.89
CA SER A 100 1.99 4.01 10.88
C SER A 100 0.96 5.08 10.52
N GLY A 101 -0.31 4.79 10.76
CA GLY A 101 -1.43 5.70 10.54
C GLY A 101 -1.91 5.77 9.07
N LEU A 102 -1.26 5.06 8.14
CA LEU A 102 -1.72 4.96 6.75
C LEU A 102 -2.49 3.66 6.55
N HIS A 103 -3.75 3.79 6.16
CA HIS A 103 -4.68 2.67 6.10
C HIS A 103 -4.84 2.07 4.71
N TYR A 104 -4.26 2.68 3.67
CA TYR A 104 -4.33 2.19 2.31
C TYR A 104 -2.96 2.17 1.62
N HIS A 105 -2.70 1.15 0.80
CA HIS A 105 -1.47 1.07 0.00
C HIS A 105 -1.22 2.30 -0.86
N ALA A 106 -2.30 2.86 -1.42
CA ALA A 106 -2.23 4.07 -2.24
C ALA A 106 -1.72 5.28 -1.46
N GLU A 107 -2.08 5.42 -0.19
CA GLU A 107 -1.61 6.54 0.64
C GLU A 107 -0.11 6.45 0.90
N ILE A 108 0.39 5.24 1.18
CA ILE A 108 1.82 4.98 1.39
C ILE A 108 2.60 5.31 0.12
N TYR A 109 2.10 4.85 -1.03
CA TYR A 109 2.69 5.13 -2.32
C TYR A 109 2.69 6.64 -2.62
N GLU A 110 1.53 7.31 -2.54
CA GLU A 110 1.42 8.73 -2.88
C GLU A 110 2.28 9.60 -1.98
N LEU A 111 2.35 9.30 -0.67
CA LEU A 111 3.24 9.98 0.25
C LEU A 111 4.71 9.80 -0.16
N THR A 112 5.13 8.58 -0.45
CA THR A 112 6.51 8.29 -0.86
C THR A 112 6.83 8.94 -2.20
N ALA A 113 5.95 8.84 -3.19
CA ALA A 113 6.12 9.44 -4.51
C ALA A 113 6.14 10.97 -4.44
N ALA A 114 5.33 11.60 -3.58
CA ALA A 114 5.35 13.05 -3.37
C ALA A 114 6.67 13.55 -2.78
N GLN A 115 7.37 12.74 -1.98
CA GLN A 115 8.70 13.06 -1.46
C GLN A 115 9.80 12.90 -2.52
N LEU A 116 9.68 11.89 -3.39
CA LEU A 116 10.69 11.55 -4.38
C LEU A 116 10.59 12.37 -5.67
N ARG A 117 9.37 12.74 -6.09
CA ARG A 117 9.11 13.45 -7.35
C ARG A 117 9.83 14.80 -7.46
N PRO A 118 9.85 15.67 -6.43
CA PRO A 118 10.59 16.94 -6.51
C PRO A 118 12.11 16.75 -6.67
N LEU A 119 12.63 15.58 -6.30
CA LEU A 119 14.03 15.22 -6.45
C LEU A 119 14.33 14.67 -7.86
N GLY A 120 13.33 14.43 -8.71
CA GLY A 120 13.51 13.77 -9.99
C GLY A 120 13.74 12.26 -9.89
N ILE A 121 13.46 11.66 -8.73
CA ILE A 121 13.53 10.20 -8.54
C ILE A 121 12.20 9.59 -8.97
N LYS A 122 12.23 8.72 -9.99
CA LYS A 122 11.05 7.98 -10.46
C LYS A 122 10.71 6.90 -9.45
N CYS A 123 9.42 6.65 -9.23
CA CYS A 123 8.92 5.67 -8.28
C CYS A 123 7.80 4.85 -8.92
N ARG A 124 7.89 3.52 -8.84
CA ARG A 124 6.93 2.58 -9.42
C ARG A 124 6.56 1.51 -8.39
N VAL A 125 5.27 1.19 -8.28
CA VAL A 125 4.83 0.08 -7.41
C VAL A 125 5.14 -1.26 -8.07
N VAL A 126 5.77 -2.16 -7.33
CA VAL A 126 6.01 -3.55 -7.71
C VAL A 126 4.97 -4.48 -7.11
N GLY A 127 4.54 -4.21 -5.88
CA GLY A 127 3.50 -4.96 -5.19
C GLY A 127 3.26 -4.43 -3.79
N GLY A 128 2.53 -5.18 -2.97
CA GLY A 128 2.36 -4.85 -1.57
C GLY A 128 1.63 -5.94 -0.81
N GLY A 129 1.37 -5.69 0.47
CA GLY A 129 0.75 -6.64 1.39
C GLY A 129 0.62 -6.02 2.78
N ARG A 130 0.89 -6.80 3.82
CA ARG A 130 1.05 -6.35 5.19
C ARG A 130 2.40 -6.77 5.77
N ILE A 131 2.88 -5.97 6.69
CA ILE A 131 4.02 -6.26 7.55
C ILE A 131 3.52 -6.23 8.99
N ASN A 132 3.82 -7.28 9.74
CA ASN A 132 3.68 -7.30 11.19
C ASN A 132 5.08 -7.23 11.80
N LYS A 133 5.46 -6.09 12.37
CA LYS A 133 6.73 -5.94 13.09
C LYS A 133 6.46 -5.97 14.59
N ASN A 134 7.12 -6.88 15.30
CA ASN A 134 7.10 -6.94 16.75
C ASN A 134 8.53 -6.92 17.29
N SER A 135 8.93 -5.78 17.84
CA SER A 135 10.27 -5.57 18.39
C SER A 135 10.48 -6.29 19.73
N SER A 136 9.41 -6.61 20.47
CA SER A 136 9.51 -7.36 21.73
C SER A 136 9.85 -8.83 21.50
N THR A 137 9.24 -9.45 20.49
CA THR A 137 9.55 -10.83 20.08
C THR A 137 10.65 -10.91 19.03
N LYS A 138 11.10 -9.77 18.52
CA LYS A 138 12.06 -9.64 17.40
C LYS A 138 11.58 -10.41 16.16
N THR A 139 10.31 -10.27 15.82
CA THR A 139 9.72 -10.95 14.64
C THR A 139 9.21 -9.95 13.63
N ILE A 140 9.37 -10.26 12.35
CA ILE A 140 8.78 -9.51 11.24
C ILE A 140 8.14 -10.49 10.26
N ASP A 141 6.84 -10.38 10.05
CA ASP A 141 6.11 -11.20 9.09
C ASP A 141 5.68 -10.35 7.90
N VAL A 142 6.11 -10.72 6.69
CA VAL A 142 5.70 -10.09 5.43
C VAL A 142 4.68 -10.96 4.71
N TYR A 143 3.44 -10.50 4.53
CA TYR A 143 2.40 -11.39 4.01
C TYR A 143 1.28 -10.70 3.22
N GLY A 144 0.43 -11.54 2.63
CA GLY A 144 -0.78 -11.12 1.91
C GLY A 144 -0.51 -10.42 0.59
N TYR A 145 -1.36 -9.46 0.24
CA TYR A 145 -1.35 -8.77 -1.05
C TYR A 145 -1.93 -7.35 -0.95
N SER A 146 -1.66 -6.50 -1.95
CA SER A 146 -2.31 -5.21 -2.08
C SER A 146 -3.64 -5.32 -2.83
N LYS A 147 -4.74 -4.92 -2.20
CA LYS A 147 -6.03 -4.71 -2.87
C LYS A 147 -6.01 -3.55 -3.88
N THR A 148 -4.94 -2.78 -3.95
CA THR A 148 -4.79 -1.67 -4.90
C THR A 148 -3.76 -1.98 -5.97
N PHE A 149 -2.68 -2.67 -5.65
CA PHE A 149 -1.57 -2.85 -6.58
C PHE A 149 -1.28 -4.31 -6.89
N GLY A 150 -2.06 -5.23 -6.33
CA GLY A 150 -1.81 -6.65 -6.40
C GLY A 150 -0.55 -7.07 -5.66
N ARG A 151 -0.05 -8.21 -6.10
CA ARG A 151 1.21 -8.79 -5.67
C ARG A 151 1.92 -9.35 -6.88
N ALA A 152 3.04 -8.76 -7.29
CA ALA A 152 3.89 -9.39 -8.29
C ALA A 152 4.46 -10.72 -7.74
N PRO A 153 4.65 -11.75 -8.57
CA PRO A 153 5.27 -13.00 -8.14
C PRO A 153 6.59 -12.76 -7.41
N GLY A 154 6.74 -13.37 -6.23
CA GLY A 154 7.94 -13.24 -5.40
C GLY A 154 8.10 -11.92 -4.64
N CYS A 155 7.14 -10.98 -4.70
CA CYS A 155 7.37 -9.66 -4.08
C CYS A 155 7.40 -9.68 -2.54
N ASN A 156 6.66 -10.58 -1.89
CA ASN A 156 6.71 -10.75 -0.42
C ASN A 156 8.06 -11.32 0.01
N GLN A 157 8.56 -12.34 -0.70
CA GLN A 157 9.89 -12.89 -0.47
C GLN A 157 10.97 -11.82 -0.65
N HIS A 158 10.93 -11.09 -1.76
CA HIS A 158 11.89 -10.02 -2.06
C HIS A 158 11.86 -8.89 -1.03
N ALA A 159 10.67 -8.49 -0.57
CA ALA A 159 10.53 -7.51 0.50
C ALA A 159 11.13 -8.02 1.83
N ALA A 160 10.89 -9.29 2.19
CA ALA A 160 11.50 -9.90 3.37
C ALA A 160 13.02 -9.96 3.26
N ASP A 161 13.57 -10.27 2.08
CA ASP A 161 15.01 -10.27 1.86
C ASP A 161 15.61 -8.87 2.05
N ILE A 162 15.00 -7.81 1.49
CA ILE A 162 15.44 -6.43 1.73
C ILE A 162 15.43 -6.10 3.23
N ILE A 163 14.37 -6.49 3.94
CA ILE A 163 14.25 -6.24 5.39
C ILE A 163 15.36 -6.96 6.15
N ARG A 164 15.62 -8.24 5.87
CA ARG A 164 16.69 -9.03 6.51
C ARG A 164 18.06 -8.35 6.39
N HIS A 165 18.37 -7.77 5.24
CA HIS A 165 19.65 -7.08 5.03
C HIS A 165 19.72 -5.69 5.68
N SER A 166 18.57 -5.11 6.03
CA SER A 166 18.45 -3.72 6.50
C SER A 166 18.19 -3.58 8.01
N ILE A 167 18.02 -4.68 8.73
CA ILE A 167 17.69 -4.71 10.16
C ILE A 167 18.72 -5.55 10.94
N PRO A 168 18.86 -5.39 12.27
CA PRO A 168 19.70 -6.26 13.07
C PRO A 168 19.40 -7.75 12.87
N SER A 169 20.46 -8.56 12.82
CA SER A 169 20.40 -9.98 12.49
C SER A 169 19.70 -10.86 13.53
N ASP A 170 19.28 -10.29 14.66
CA ASP A 170 18.54 -10.95 15.72
C ASP A 170 17.02 -10.90 15.54
N PHE A 171 16.53 -10.24 14.49
CA PHE A 171 15.15 -10.34 14.05
C PHE A 171 14.91 -11.60 13.20
N ASP A 172 13.89 -12.38 13.55
CA ASP A 172 13.36 -13.42 12.70
C ASP A 172 12.39 -12.80 11.68
N VAL A 173 12.77 -12.87 10.40
CA VAL A 173 11.97 -12.32 9.30
C VAL A 173 11.38 -13.47 8.50
N SER A 174 10.06 -13.55 8.48
CA SER A 174 9.29 -14.54 7.74
C SER A 174 8.53 -13.90 6.57
N TRP A 175 8.12 -14.72 5.60
CA TRP A 175 7.20 -14.26 4.56
C TRP A 175 6.22 -15.35 4.15
N SER A 176 5.06 -14.92 3.65
CA SER A 176 4.06 -15.81 3.07
C SER A 176 3.25 -15.10 2.00
N ASP A 177 2.85 -15.86 0.98
CA ASP A 177 1.89 -15.39 -0.01
C ASP A 177 0.43 -15.59 0.44
N ALA A 178 0.21 -16.17 1.61
CA ALA A 178 -1.11 -16.33 2.20
C ALA A 178 -1.44 -15.18 3.17
N GLY A 179 -2.71 -15.13 3.59
CA GLY A 179 -3.23 -14.18 4.57
C GLY A 179 -3.68 -12.84 3.98
N TYR A 180 -4.44 -12.08 4.78
CA TYR A 180 -4.73 -10.67 4.50
C TYR A 180 -4.65 -9.84 5.76
#